data_AF-G5E0Y0-F1
#
_entry.id   AF-G5E0Y0-F1
#
_cell.length_a   1.000
_cell.length_b   1.000
_cell.length_c   1.000
_cell.angle_alpha   90.00
_cell.angle_beta   90.00
_cell.angle_gamma   90.00
#
_symmetry.space_group_name_H-M   'P 1'
#
loop_
_entity.id
_entity.type
_entity.pdbx_description
1 polymer ?
#
loop_
_entity_poly.entity_id
_entity_poly.type
_entity_poly.pdbx_seq_one_letter_code
_entity_poly.pdbx_strand_id
1 'polypeptide(L)' 'INKIPEHVQRHVQGKRYIKSLRKYEECKQQGVEYVPACLQKKLKHSGNGQPAGRKDVWELSFSDLEESDSGDSMSDLYPA' A
#
# COMPACT_ATOMS: atom_id res chain seq x y z
N ILE A 1 18.13 4.32 -5.80
CA ILE A 1 18.20 4.96 -4.46
C ILE A 1 18.87 3.94 -3.54
N ASN A 2 20.12 3.58 -3.83
CA ASN A 2 21.39 4.27 -3.53
C ASN A 2 21.77 4.08 -2.07
N LYS A 3 22.64 3.08 -1.84
CA LYS A 3 23.21 2.65 -0.55
C LYS A 3 24.20 3.67 0.07
N ILE A 4 24.20 4.92 -0.42
CA ILE A 4 25.15 5.96 0.00
C ILE A 4 24.44 6.87 1.01
N PRO A 5 24.98 7.05 2.22
CA PRO A 5 24.32 7.79 3.31
C PRO A 5 24.03 9.25 2.93
N GLU A 6 24.91 9.90 2.17
CA GLU A 6 24.75 11.29 1.75
C GLU A 6 23.47 11.50 0.90
N HIS A 7 23.15 10.56 0.02
CA HIS A 7 21.93 10.62 -0.79
C HIS A 7 20.66 10.47 0.05
N VAL A 8 20.72 9.64 1.09
CA VAL A 8 19.61 9.48 2.04
C VAL A 8 19.41 10.77 2.83
N GLN A 9 20.48 11.38 3.34
CA GLN A 9 20.40 12.65 4.06
C GLN A 9 19.79 13.76 3.18
N ARG A 10 20.28 13.92 1.95
CA ARG A 10 19.73 14.90 1.01
C ARG A 10 18.25 14.65 0.69
N HIS A 11 17.84 13.39 0.64
CA HIS A 11 16.44 13.02 0.41
C HIS A 11 15.55 13.39 1.60
N VAL A 12 15.95 12.98 2.81
CA VAL A 12 15.19 13.21 4.06
C VAL A 12 15.09 14.70 4.37
N GLN A 13 16.14 15.47 4.10
CA GLN A 13 16.12 16.94 4.25
C GLN A 13 15.40 17.65 3.09
N GLY A 14 14.95 16.91 2.07
CA GLY A 14 14.32 17.47 0.90
C GLY A 14 12.88 17.94 1.12
N LYS A 15 12.46 18.97 0.38
CA LYS A 15 11.09 19.53 0.45
C LYS A 15 9.98 18.50 0.23
N ARG A 16 10.21 17.49 -0.63
CA ARG A 16 9.23 16.44 -0.91
C ARG A 16 9.00 15.54 0.29
N TYR A 17 10.08 15.12 0.95
CA TYR A 17 10.01 14.28 2.15
C TYR A 17 9.31 15.02 3.29
N ILE A 18 9.73 16.26 3.59
CA ILE A 18 9.14 17.08 4.66
C ILE A 18 7.62 17.28 4.45
N LYS A 19 7.18 17.54 3.21
CA LYS A 19 5.74 17.65 2.90
C LYS A 19 5.00 16.33 3.12
N SER A 20 5.62 15.21 2.77
CA SER A 20 5.05 13.88 3.00
C SER A 20 4.90 13.58 4.50
N LEU A 21 5.93 13.94 5.28
CA LEU A 21 5.97 13.73 6.72
C LEU A 21 4.85 14.53 7.42
N ARG A 22 4.68 15.81 7.09
CA ARG A 22 3.58 16.63 7.65
C ARG A 22 2.20 16.03 7.38
N LYS A 23 1.95 15.62 6.14
CA LYS A 23 0.67 14.97 5.79
C LYS A 23 0.45 13.67 6.55
N TYR A 24 1.51 12.88 6.75
CA TYR A 24 1.44 11.66 7.53
C TYR A 24 1.07 11.95 8.99
N GLU A 25 1.67 12.97 9.60
CA GLU A 25 1.33 13.40 10.96
C GLU A 25 -0.12 13.88 11.08
N GLU A 26 -0.60 14.67 10.11
CA GLU A 26 -2.00 15.10 10.03
C GLU A 26 -2.95 13.88 9.95
N CYS A 27 -2.68 12.93 9.05
CA CYS A 27 -3.47 11.71 8.93
C CYS A 27 -3.44 10.88 10.22
N LYS A 28 -2.27 10.79 10.88
CA LYS A 28 -2.10 10.08 12.15
C LYS A 28 -2.93 10.71 13.26
N GLN A 29 -2.98 12.06 13.34
CA GLN A 29 -3.81 12.76 14.32
C GLN A 29 -5.30 12.56 14.06
N GLN A 30 -5.70 12.50 12.79
CA GLN A 30 -7.09 12.24 12.38
C GLN A 30 -7.49 10.76 12.51
N GLY A 31 -6.53 9.85 12.71
CA GLY A 31 -6.77 8.41 12.74
C GLY A 31 -7.11 7.81 11.38
N VAL A 32 -6.76 8.50 10.27
CA VAL A 32 -7.03 8.04 8.90
C VAL A 32 -5.78 7.47 8.25
N GLU A 33 -5.96 6.56 7.30
CA GLU A 33 -4.84 5.97 6.57
C GLU A 33 -4.14 7.00 5.68
N TYR A 34 -2.81 7.07 5.81
CA TYR A 34 -2.00 7.92 4.95
C TYR A 34 -1.79 7.27 3.58
N VAL A 35 -2.38 7.84 2.52
CA VAL A 35 -2.18 7.38 1.14
C VAL A 35 -1.13 8.24 0.43
N PRO A 36 0.04 7.68 0.06
CA PRO A 36 1.07 8.42 -0.65
C PRO A 36 0.63 8.86 -2.05
N ALA A 37 1.20 9.98 -2.52
CA ALA A 37 0.77 10.64 -3.76
C ALA A 37 0.90 9.79 -5.04
N CYS A 38 1.80 8.80 -5.06
CA CYS A 38 1.92 7.85 -6.16
C CYS A 38 0.71 6.93 -6.28
N LEU A 39 0.13 6.51 -5.16
CA LEU A 39 -1.07 5.65 -5.13
C LEU A 39 -2.33 6.44 -5.45
N GLN A 40 -2.41 7.71 -5.03
CA GLN A 40 -3.53 8.60 -5.37
C GLN A 40 -3.70 8.81 -6.88
N LYS A 41 -2.59 8.80 -7.65
CA LYS A 41 -2.64 8.95 -9.11
C LYS A 41 -3.16 7.71 -9.83
N LYS A 42 -2.83 6.51 -9.32
CA LYS A 42 -3.35 5.25 -9.87
C LYS A 42 -4.87 5.18 -9.78
N LEU A 43 -5.44 5.60 -8.64
CA LEU A 43 -6.89 5.62 -8.42
C LEU A 43 -7.64 6.54 -9.39
N LYS A 44 -7.07 7.70 -9.73
CA LYS A 44 -7.70 8.67 -10.65
C LYS A 44 -7.76 8.20 -12.10
N HIS A 45 -6.80 7.39 -12.55
CA HIS A 45 -6.81 6.86 -13.92
C HIS A 45 -7.75 5.67 -14.10
N SER A 46 -8.20 5.03 -13.02
CA SER A 46 -9.18 3.95 -13.09
C SER A 46 -10.60 4.42 -13.44
N GLY A 47 -10.86 5.73 -13.45
CA GLY A 47 -12.17 6.31 -13.78
C GLY A 47 -12.44 6.58 -15.26
N ASN A 48 -11.47 6.37 -16.18
CA ASN A 48 -11.73 6.57 -17.61
C ASN A 48 -10.81 5.79 -18.57
N GLY A 49 -10.33 4.62 -18.15
CA GLY A 49 -9.55 3.73 -19.01
C GLY A 49 -8.98 2.58 -18.20
N GLN A 50 -9.49 1.37 -18.44
CA GLN A 50 -9.08 0.14 -17.77
C GLN A 50 -7.54 -0.01 -17.77
N PRO A 51 -6.88 -0.14 -16.60
CA PRO A 51 -5.57 -0.76 -16.57
C PRO A 51 -5.79 -2.27 -16.65
N ALA A 52 -5.56 -2.83 -17.83
CA ALA A 52 -5.52 -4.28 -18.03
C ALA A 52 -4.46 -4.90 -17.10
N GLY A 53 -4.93 -5.70 -16.15
CA GLY A 53 -4.20 -6.82 -15.58
C GLY A 53 -2.97 -6.48 -14.74
N ARG A 54 -3.16 -5.92 -13.53
CA ARG A 54 -2.31 -6.26 -12.37
C ARG A 54 -3.18 -6.28 -11.12
N LYS A 55 -3.55 -7.49 -10.67
CA LYS A 55 -4.00 -7.72 -9.30
C LYS A 55 -2.78 -7.45 -8.41
N ASP A 56 -2.69 -6.23 -7.88
CA ASP A 56 -1.71 -5.89 -6.85
C ASP A 56 -2.08 -6.73 -5.62
N VAL A 57 -1.16 -7.61 -5.18
CA VAL A 57 -1.30 -8.65 -4.15
C VAL A 57 -1.77 -8.13 -2.77
N TRP A 58 -1.93 -6.82 -2.61
CA TRP A 58 -2.30 -6.15 -1.37
C TRP A 58 -3.73 -5.61 -1.34
N GLU A 59 -4.50 -5.81 -2.41
CA GLU A 59 -5.92 -5.46 -2.46
C GLU A 59 -6.75 -6.71 -2.09
N LEU A 60 -6.76 -7.05 -0.80
CA LEU A 60 -7.78 -7.93 -0.26
C LEU A 60 -9.12 -7.22 -0.44
N SER A 61 -9.93 -7.75 -1.35
CA SER A 61 -11.31 -7.33 -1.56
C SER A 61 -12.10 -7.67 -0.29
N PHE A 62 -12.26 -6.72 0.64
CA PHE A 62 -13.10 -6.87 1.83
C PHE A 62 -14.62 -6.91 1.52
N SER A 63 -15.00 -7.16 0.27
CA SER A 63 -16.38 -7.08 -0.20
C SER A 63 -16.82 -8.34 -0.94
N ASP A 64 -16.28 -9.50 -0.55
CA ASP A 64 -16.83 -10.81 -0.90
C ASP A 64 -16.95 -11.65 0.39
N LEU A 65 -17.92 -11.25 1.23
CA LEU A 65 -18.44 -12.06 2.32
C LEU A 65 -19.61 -12.91 1.81
N GLU A 66 -19.39 -13.69 0.77
CA GLU A 66 -20.31 -14.76 0.38
C GLU A 66 -19.53 -16.08 0.34
N GLU A 67 -19.63 -16.80 1.46
CA GLU A 67 -19.64 -18.28 1.56
C GLU A 67 -18.70 -19.07 0.63
N SER A 68 -17.51 -19.39 1.13
CA SER A 68 -16.84 -20.64 0.76
C SER A 68 -16.17 -21.23 1.99
N ASP A 69 -16.93 -22.05 2.72
CA ASP A 69 -16.45 -23.05 3.66
C ASP A 69 -15.66 -24.14 2.91
N SER A 70 -14.48 -23.78 2.40
CA SER A 70 -13.54 -24.78 1.88
C SER A 70 -12.68 -25.29 3.04
N GLY A 71 -12.99 -26.49 3.51
CA GLY A 71 -12.23 -27.20 4.54
C GLY A 71 -10.80 -27.55 4.09
N ASP A 72 -9.91 -26.57 4.13
CA ASP A 72 -8.47 -26.76 3.96
C ASP A 72 -7.85 -27.19 5.30
N SER A 73 -7.88 -28.48 5.59
CA SER A 73 -7.15 -29.04 6.74
C SER A 73 -5.66 -29.08 6.45
N MET A 74 -4.93 -28.07 6.94
CA MET A 74 -3.47 -27.93 6.92
C MET A 74 -2.72 -28.97 7.80
N SER A 75 -3.28 -30.16 7.98
CA SER A 75 -2.72 -31.22 8.83
C SER A 75 -1.59 -32.02 8.18
N ASP A 76 -1.35 -31.84 6.87
CA ASP A 76 -0.26 -32.48 6.13
C ASP A 76 1.05 -31.67 6.13
N LEU A 77 1.00 -30.42 6.61
CA LEU A 77 2.13 -29.49 6.59
C LEU A 77 3.11 -29.66 7.76
N TYR A 78 2.78 -30.48 8.75
CA TYR A 78 3.68 -30.83 9.84
C TYR A 78 3.98 -32.33 9.82
N PRO A 79 5.26 -32.74 9.95
CA PRO A 79 5.59 -34.15 10.14
C PRO A 79 4.87 -34.69 11.37
N ALA A 80 4.22 -35.85 11.23
CA ALA A 80 3.59 -36.58 12.32
C ALA A 80 4.61 -37.05 13.37
#